data_AF-A0A929G6L0-F1
#
_entry.id   AF-A0A929G6L0-F1
#
_cell.length_a   1.000
_cell.length_b   1.000
_cell.length_c   1.000
_cell.angle_alpha   90.00
_cell.angle_beta   90.00
_cell.angle_gamma   90.00
#
_symmetry.space_group_name_H-M   'P 1'
#
loop_
_entity.id
_entity.type
_entity.pdbx_description
1 polymer ?
#
loop_
_entity_poly.entity_id
_entity_poly.type
_entity_poly.pdbx_seq_one_letter_code
_entity_poly.pdbx_strand_id
1 'polypeptide(L)'
;MSKKQELRRLRHKKKKVKLTVDDAGTVVEHEAISVDAVPGWGEADVPEGHTKEDMLARSLDIALGLLYHERAMTVVDLANLVVEVWKVQANYTYGEFIEAAQRDPRFQVPSGGLIALTNEPDPWGVLLERVEQEQTKIMARQWCDD
;
A
#
# COMPACT_ATOMS: atom_id res chain seq x y z
N MET A 1 21.02 -15.67 -31.41
CA MET A 1 19.69 -15.01 -31.34
C MET A 1 19.91 -13.50 -31.36
N SER A 2 19.18 -12.73 -32.17
CA SER A 2 19.45 -11.29 -32.36
C SER A 2 18.84 -10.45 -31.24
N LYS A 3 19.62 -9.54 -30.62
CA LYS A 3 19.18 -8.62 -29.55
C LYS A 3 17.89 -7.84 -29.89
N LYS A 4 17.68 -7.54 -31.18
CA LYS A 4 16.45 -6.87 -31.67
C LYS A 4 15.19 -7.73 -31.56
N GLN A 5 15.31 -9.05 -31.66
CA GLN A 5 14.19 -9.99 -31.59
C GLN A 5 13.74 -10.22 -30.14
N GLU A 6 14.69 -10.21 -29.21
CA GLU A 6 14.45 -10.35 -27.77
C GLU A 6 13.77 -9.11 -27.19
N LEU A 7 14.25 -7.91 -27.56
CA LEU A 7 13.60 -6.64 -27.23
C LEU A 7 12.14 -6.55 -27.70
N ARG A 8 11.83 -7.10 -28.88
CA ARG A 8 10.46 -7.12 -29.42
C ARG A 8 9.55 -8.09 -28.64
N ARG A 9 10.07 -9.23 -28.18
CA ARG A 9 9.31 -10.16 -27.32
C ARG A 9 8.99 -9.55 -25.97
N LEU A 10 9.93 -8.82 -25.37
CA LEU A 10 9.77 -8.20 -24.06
C LEU A 10 8.80 -7.01 -24.07
N ARG A 11 8.74 -6.26 -25.18
CA ARG A 11 7.80 -5.13 -25.35
C ARG A 11 6.32 -5.53 -25.41
N HIS A 12 6.02 -6.81 -25.67
CA HIS A 12 4.67 -7.37 -25.72
C HIS A 12 4.21 -8.06 -24.43
N LYS A 13 5.08 -8.19 -23.42
CA LYS A 13 4.67 -8.65 -22.08
C LYS A 13 3.97 -7.47 -21.38
N LYS A 14 2.76 -7.69 -20.85
CA LYS A 14 1.97 -6.70 -20.09
C LYS A 14 2.64 -6.22 -18.77
N LYS A 15 3.81 -6.75 -18.40
CA LYS A 15 4.57 -6.35 -17.21
C LYS A 15 5.72 -5.42 -17.61
N LYS A 16 5.79 -4.24 -16.96
CA LYS A 16 6.93 -3.32 -17.11
C LYS A 16 8.13 -3.92 -16.39
N VAL A 17 9.17 -4.29 -17.14
CA VAL A 17 10.43 -4.84 -16.61
C VAL A 17 11.49 -3.75 -16.73
N LYS A 18 12.24 -3.49 -15.66
CA LYS A 18 13.42 -2.62 -15.70
C LYS A 18 14.64 -3.51 -15.90
N LEU A 19 15.30 -3.33 -17.05
CA LEU A 19 16.53 -4.07 -17.37
C LEU A 19 17.70 -3.29 -16.79
N THR A 20 18.46 -3.90 -15.90
CA THR A 20 19.77 -3.41 -15.47
C THR A 20 20.83 -4.37 -15.99
N VAL A 21 22.02 -3.84 -16.25
CA VAL A 21 23.18 -4.66 -16.61
C VAL A 21 24.09 -4.65 -15.39
N ASP A 22 24.39 -5.82 -14.86
CA ASP A 22 25.31 -5.95 -13.73
C ASP A 22 26.77 -5.70 -14.18
N ASP A 23 27.67 -5.58 -13.20
CA ASP A 23 29.09 -5.30 -13.46
C ASP A 23 29.80 -6.42 -14.25
N ALA A 24 29.18 -7.60 -14.38
CA ALA A 24 29.63 -8.73 -15.19
C ALA A 24 29.07 -8.70 -16.63
N GLY A 25 28.24 -7.71 -16.98
CA GLY A 25 27.65 -7.56 -18.31
C GLY A 25 26.40 -8.42 -18.55
N THR A 26 25.84 -9.01 -17.49
CA THR A 26 24.61 -9.82 -17.55
C THR A 26 23.39 -8.90 -17.44
N VAL A 27 22.42 -9.10 -18.33
CA VAL A 27 21.14 -8.37 -18.28
C VAL A 27 20.26 -9.04 -17.24
N VAL A 28 20.01 -8.35 -16.13
CA VAL A 28 19.13 -8.81 -15.05
C VAL A 28 17.76 -8.17 -15.23
N GLU A 29 16.72 -9.01 -15.29
CA GLU A 29 15.33 -8.56 -15.31
C GLU A 29 14.89 -8.26 -13.87
N HIS A 30 14.77 -6.98 -13.53
CA HIS A 30 14.06 -6.60 -12.31
C HIS A 30 12.60 -6.28 -12.68
N GLU A 31 11.66 -6.97 -12.04
CA GLU A 31 10.26 -6.55 -12.09
C GLU A 31 10.19 -5.13 -11.55
N ALA A 32 9.69 -4.19 -12.36
CA ALA A 32 9.68 -2.79 -11.97
C ALA A 32 8.68 -2.64 -10.82
N ILE A 33 9.19 -2.62 -9.58
CA ILE A 33 8.43 -2.19 -8.42
C ILE A 33 7.93 -0.80 -8.75
N SER A 34 6.61 -0.66 -8.91
CA SER A 34 6.01 0.61 -9.25
C SER A 34 6.37 1.61 -8.15
N VAL A 35 6.58 2.87 -8.50
CA VAL A 35 6.87 3.94 -7.53
C VAL A 35 5.75 4.05 -6.47
N ASP A 36 4.55 3.54 -6.79
CA ASP A 36 3.36 3.49 -5.93
C ASP A 36 3.14 2.10 -5.26
N ALA A 37 4.15 1.24 -5.23
CA ALA A 37 4.06 -0.04 -4.53
C ALA A 37 4.21 0.18 -3.01
N VAL A 38 3.39 -0.52 -2.24
CA VAL A 38 3.42 -0.50 -0.77
C VAL A 38 4.79 -1.01 -0.27
N PRO A 39 5.58 -0.20 0.47
CA PRO A 39 6.87 -0.64 1.03
C PRO A 39 6.67 -1.80 2.01
N GLY A 40 7.58 -2.78 1.99
CA GLY A 40 7.48 -4.01 2.80
C GLY A 40 7.06 -5.26 2.01
N TRP A 41 6.72 -5.10 0.74
CA TRP A 41 6.32 -6.19 -0.14
C TRP A 41 7.52 -6.81 -0.89
N GLY A 42 8.59 -7.17 -0.19
CA GLY A 42 9.76 -7.82 -0.79
C GLY A 42 10.12 -9.17 -0.19
N GLU A 43 9.57 -9.52 0.98
CA GLU A 43 10.03 -10.67 1.78
C GLU A 43 8.98 -11.75 2.05
N ALA A 44 7.68 -11.47 1.85
CA ALA A 44 6.61 -12.46 2.05
C ALA A 44 6.09 -12.97 0.70
N ASP A 45 5.76 -14.26 0.61
CA ASP A 45 5.20 -14.85 -0.61
C ASP A 45 3.75 -14.38 -0.85
N VAL A 46 3.41 -14.01 -2.09
CA VAL A 46 2.01 -13.87 -2.50
C VAL A 46 1.35 -15.26 -2.39
N PRO A 47 0.25 -15.43 -1.65
CA PRO A 47 -0.38 -16.73 -1.49
C PRO A 47 -0.88 -17.25 -2.84
N GLU A 48 -0.47 -18.46 -3.21
CA GLU A 48 -0.91 -19.09 -4.46
C GLU A 48 -2.44 -19.27 -4.47
N GLY A 49 -3.08 -18.95 -5.58
CA GLY A 49 -4.52 -19.18 -5.79
C GLY A 49 -5.45 -18.03 -5.41
N HIS A 50 -4.97 -16.95 -4.80
CA HIS A 50 -5.79 -15.75 -4.55
C HIS A 50 -5.74 -14.78 -5.73
N THR A 51 -6.91 -14.38 -6.23
CA THR A 51 -6.98 -13.32 -7.22
C THR A 51 -6.71 -11.97 -6.56
N LYS A 52 -6.28 -10.98 -7.35
CA LYS A 52 -6.10 -9.61 -6.85
C LYS A 52 -7.35 -9.04 -6.21
N GLU A 53 -8.52 -9.35 -6.79
CA GLU A 53 -9.82 -8.90 -6.29
C GLU A 53 -10.13 -9.50 -4.92
N ASP A 54 -9.83 -10.79 -4.72
CA ASP A 54 -9.99 -11.44 -3.40
C ASP A 54 -9.07 -10.81 -2.35
N MET A 55 -7.84 -10.47 -2.74
CA MET A 55 -6.90 -9.84 -1.83
C MET A 55 -7.33 -8.43 -1.45
N LEU A 56 -7.80 -7.63 -2.42
CA LEU A 56 -8.36 -6.30 -2.17
C LEU A 56 -9.57 -6.38 -1.25
N ALA A 57 -10.52 -7.28 -1.50
CA ALA A 57 -11.69 -7.46 -0.67
C ALA A 57 -11.32 -7.83 0.78
N ARG A 58 -10.37 -8.76 0.95
CA ARG A 58 -9.90 -9.16 2.27
C ARG A 58 -9.18 -8.03 3.00
N SER A 59 -8.35 -7.28 2.29
CA SER A 59 -7.67 -6.10 2.83
C SER A 59 -8.64 -5.01 3.26
N LEU A 60 -9.73 -4.80 2.51
CA LEU A 60 -10.79 -3.88 2.90
C LEU A 60 -11.53 -4.36 4.16
N ASP A 61 -11.78 -5.65 4.32
CA ASP A 61 -12.38 -6.17 5.56
C ASP A 61 -11.47 -5.95 6.79
N ILE A 62 -10.16 -6.12 6.63
CA ILE A 62 -9.20 -5.82 7.69
C ILE A 62 -9.15 -4.32 7.98
N ALA A 63 -9.10 -3.50 6.92
CA ALA A 63 -9.13 -2.05 7.03
C ALA A 63 -10.39 -1.55 7.75
N LEU A 64 -11.54 -2.17 7.52
CA LEU A 64 -12.78 -1.88 8.24
C LEU A 64 -12.63 -2.12 9.74
N GLY A 65 -12.03 -3.25 10.12
CA GLY A 65 -11.76 -3.58 11.51
C GLY A 65 -10.82 -2.59 12.19
N LEU A 66 -9.76 -2.16 11.48
CA LEU A 66 -8.81 -1.15 11.97
C LEU A 66 -9.49 0.22 12.15
N LEU A 67 -10.29 0.63 11.17
CA LEU A 67 -10.99 1.91 11.19
C LEU A 67 -12.17 1.94 12.17
N TYR A 68 -12.65 0.80 12.67
CA TYR A 68 -13.72 0.77 13.67
C TYR A 68 -13.38 1.57 14.94
N HIS A 69 -12.11 1.57 15.35
CA HIS A 69 -11.61 2.34 16.48
C HIS A 69 -10.92 3.63 16.04
N GLU A 70 -10.18 3.58 14.94
CA GLU A 70 -9.33 4.69 14.48
C GLU A 70 -10.10 5.74 13.68
N ARG A 71 -11.31 5.42 13.18
CA ARG A 71 -12.26 6.26 12.41
C ARG A 71 -11.77 6.74 11.05
N ALA A 72 -10.53 7.22 10.95
CA ALA A 72 -9.87 7.68 9.73
C ALA A 72 -8.36 7.44 9.77
N MET A 73 -7.76 7.15 8.61
CA MET A 73 -6.33 6.90 8.51
C MET A 73 -5.79 7.24 7.12
N THR A 74 -4.50 7.56 7.05
CA THR A 74 -3.84 7.71 5.75
C THR A 74 -3.82 6.37 5.00
N VAL A 75 -3.87 6.42 3.67
CA VAL A 75 -3.81 5.21 2.84
C VAL A 75 -2.54 4.40 3.11
N VAL A 76 -1.42 5.09 3.33
CA VAL A 76 -0.12 4.47 3.59
C VAL A 76 -0.14 3.71 4.92
N ASP A 77 -0.54 4.37 6.01
CA ASP A 77 -0.58 3.75 7.33
C ASP A 77 -1.58 2.60 7.37
N LEU A 78 -2.74 2.78 6.74
CA LEU A 78 -3.78 1.77 6.71
C LEU A 78 -3.34 0.52 5.96
N ALA A 79 -2.74 0.67 4.77
CA ALA A 79 -2.22 -0.48 4.03
C ALA A 79 -1.07 -1.18 4.77
N ASN A 80 -0.21 -0.43 5.45
CA ASN A 80 0.87 -0.98 6.26
C ASN A 80 0.30 -1.82 7.41
N LEU A 81 -0.67 -1.29 8.17
CA LEU A 81 -1.32 -2.04 9.25
C LEU A 81 -2.09 -3.26 8.75
N VAL A 82 -2.75 -3.17 7.59
CA VAL A 82 -3.41 -4.33 6.97
C VAL A 82 -2.40 -5.44 6.71
N VAL A 83 -1.23 -5.12 6.16
CA VAL A 83 -0.15 -6.10 5.92
C VAL A 83 0.39 -6.65 7.25
N GLU A 84 0.57 -5.80 8.26
CA GLU A 84 1.01 -6.24 9.58
C GLU A 84 0.03 -7.19 10.25
N VAL A 85 -1.28 -6.96 10.10
CA VAL A 85 -2.33 -7.83 10.65
C VAL A 85 -2.45 -9.11 9.84
N TRP A 86 -2.45 -9.00 8.51
CA TRP A 86 -2.69 -10.14 7.62
C TRP A 86 -1.45 -11.04 7.48
N LYS A 87 -0.25 -10.51 7.66
CA LYS A 87 1.05 -11.20 7.46
C LYS A 87 1.21 -11.80 6.05
N VAL A 88 0.62 -11.14 5.05
CA VAL A 88 0.59 -11.58 3.66
C VAL A 88 1.06 -10.44 2.76
N GLN A 89 1.91 -10.74 1.78
CA GLN A 89 2.23 -9.81 0.70
C GLN A 89 1.02 -9.71 -0.21
N ALA A 90 0.44 -8.53 -0.34
CA ALA A 90 -0.62 -8.38 -1.31
C ALA A 90 -0.06 -8.30 -2.74
N ASN A 91 -0.91 -8.10 -3.74
CA ASN A 91 -0.50 -8.03 -5.15
C ASN A 91 -1.18 -6.85 -5.89
N TYR A 92 -1.56 -5.82 -5.13
CA TYR A 92 -2.22 -4.59 -5.59
C TYR A 92 -1.43 -3.33 -5.20
N THR A 93 -1.66 -2.21 -5.87
CA THR A 93 -1.03 -0.91 -5.55
C THR A 93 -1.86 -0.09 -4.55
N TYR A 94 -1.29 0.98 -3.99
CA TYR A 94 -2.08 1.95 -3.21
C TYR A 94 -3.25 2.52 -4.02
N GLY A 95 -3.05 2.80 -5.30
CA GLY A 95 -4.11 3.28 -6.19
C GLY A 95 -5.25 2.28 -6.33
N GLU A 96 -4.94 0.99 -6.52
CA GLU A 96 -5.95 -0.07 -6.60
C GLU A 96 -6.71 -0.24 -5.27
N PHE A 97 -6.02 -0.09 -4.14
CA PHE A 97 -6.64 -0.11 -2.82
C PHE A 97 -7.58 1.08 -2.60
N ILE A 98 -7.18 2.29 -3.01
CA ILE A 98 -8.00 3.50 -2.96
C ILE A 98 -9.24 3.34 -3.85
N GLU A 99 -9.07 2.88 -5.09
CA GLU A 99 -10.19 2.66 -6.01
C GLU A 99 -11.17 1.62 -5.47
N ALA A 100 -10.67 0.56 -4.82
CA ALA A 100 -11.52 -0.43 -4.17
C ALA A 100 -12.28 0.16 -2.98
N ALA A 101 -11.60 0.93 -2.12
CA ALA A 101 -12.22 1.63 -0.99
C ALA A 101 -13.28 2.65 -1.44
N GLN A 102 -13.06 3.36 -2.54
CA GLN A 102 -14.04 4.29 -3.12
C GLN A 102 -15.33 3.61 -3.61
N ARG A 103 -15.23 2.35 -4.05
CA ARG A 103 -16.39 1.56 -4.52
C ARG A 103 -17.12 0.87 -3.38
N ASP A 104 -16.51 0.76 -2.20
CA ASP A 104 -17.07 0.07 -1.05
C ASP A 104 -17.89 1.06 -0.19
N PRO A 105 -19.19 0.83 0.00
CA PRO A 105 -20.08 1.77 0.70
C PRO A 105 -19.76 1.94 2.19
N ARG A 106 -18.93 1.06 2.76
CA ARG A 106 -18.52 1.11 4.18
C ARG A 106 -17.48 2.20 4.43
N PHE A 107 -16.82 2.68 3.38
CA PHE A 107 -15.78 3.69 3.47
C PHE A 107 -16.19 4.99 2.79
N GLN A 108 -15.52 6.05 3.18
CA GLN A 108 -15.41 7.28 2.40
C GLN A 108 -13.94 7.57 2.15
N VAL A 109 -13.64 8.17 1.00
CA VAL A 109 -12.29 8.53 0.58
C VAL A 109 -12.31 10.02 0.23
N PRO A 110 -12.17 10.93 1.22
CA PRO A 110 -12.28 12.37 1.00
C PRO A 110 -11.15 12.91 0.10
N SER A 111 -10.01 12.23 0.07
CA SER A 111 -8.89 12.52 -0.81
C SER A 111 -8.12 11.23 -1.12
N GLY A 112 -7.31 11.23 -2.17
CA GLY A 112 -6.47 10.08 -2.52
C GLY A 112 -5.44 9.68 -1.45
N GLY A 113 -5.31 10.44 -0.35
CA GLY A 113 -4.42 10.12 0.76
C GLY A 113 -5.13 9.64 2.04
N LEU A 114 -6.47 9.65 2.09
CA LEU A 114 -7.24 9.43 3.33
C LEU A 114 -8.41 8.48 3.11
N ILE A 115 -8.53 7.48 3.97
CA ILE A 115 -9.66 6.55 4.02
C ILE A 115 -10.29 6.64 5.42
N ALA A 116 -11.60 6.75 5.48
CA ALA A 116 -12.36 6.79 6.72
C ALA A 116 -13.61 5.93 6.64
N LEU A 117 -14.23 5.67 7.80
CA LEU A 117 -15.55 5.06 7.83
C LEU A 117 -16.58 5.98 7.19
N THR A 118 -17.57 5.40 6.50
CA THR A 118 -18.64 6.15 5.82
C THR A 118 -19.46 7.05 6.76
N ASN A 119 -19.54 6.70 8.05
CA ASN A 119 -20.27 7.44 9.07
C ASN A 119 -19.41 8.49 9.82
N GLU A 120 -18.14 8.67 9.43
CA GLU A 120 -17.25 9.65 10.07
C GLU A 120 -17.54 11.08 9.55
N PRO A 121 -18.09 12.00 10.37
CA PRO A 121 -18.43 13.34 9.91
C PRO A 121 -17.20 14.21 9.61
N ASP A 122 -16.06 14.00 10.30
CA ASP A 122 -14.85 14.79 10.10
C ASP A 122 -13.58 13.92 10.06
N PRO A 123 -13.30 13.27 8.92
CA PRO A 123 -12.11 12.44 8.75
C PRO A 123 -10.78 13.19 8.95
N TRP A 124 -10.76 14.49 8.65
CA TRP A 124 -9.55 15.31 8.76
C TRP A 124 -9.30 15.73 10.21
N GLY A 125 -10.36 16.08 10.95
CA GLY A 125 -10.28 16.34 12.39
C GLY A 125 -9.65 15.18 13.16
N VAL A 126 -10.06 13.94 12.84
CA VAL A 126 -9.46 12.72 13.44
C VAL A 126 -7.95 12.63 13.19
N LEU A 127 -7.50 12.92 11.96
CA LEU A 127 -6.06 12.92 11.65
C LEU A 127 -5.31 14.03 12.40
N LEU A 128 -5.88 15.23 12.46
CA LEU A 128 -5.27 16.36 13.15
C LEU A 128 -5.12 16.08 14.66
N GLU A 129 -6.16 15.57 15.31
CA GLU A 129 -6.12 15.15 16.72
C GLU A 129 -5.00 14.13 16.96
N ARG A 130 -4.80 13.18 16.04
CA ARG A 130 -3.72 12.18 16.15
C ARG A 130 -2.34 12.81 16.03
N VAL A 131 -2.15 13.74 15.09
CA VAL A 131 -0.88 14.47 14.94
C VAL A 131 -0.56 15.26 16.20
N GLU A 132 -1.56 15.95 16.79
CA GLU A 132 -1.39 16.70 18.03
C GLU A 132 -1.01 15.78 19.21
N GLN A 133 -1.64 14.61 19.32
CA GLN A 133 -1.30 13.62 20.35
C GLN A 133 0.13 13.09 20.21
N GLU A 134 0.57 12.77 18.99
CA GLU A 134 1.94 12.32 18.75
C GLU A 134 2.97 13.42 19.02
N GLN A 135 2.70 14.67 18.62
CA GLN A 135 3.56 15.80 18.96
C GLN A 135 3.67 15.99 20.48
N THR A 136 2.55 15.88 21.19
CA THR A 136 2.53 15.98 22.66
C THR A 136 3.36 14.87 23.30
N LYS A 137 3.28 13.63 22.81
CA LYS A 137 4.12 12.50 23.29
C LYS A 137 5.60 12.73 23.04
N ILE A 138 5.97 13.28 21.88
CA ILE A 138 7.36 13.60 21.54
C ILE A 138 7.90 14.67 22.48
N MET A 139 7.15 15.76 22.69
CA MET A 139 7.53 16.83 23.62
C MET A 139 7.66 16.32 25.06
N ALA A 140 6.74 15.46 25.50
CA ALA A 140 6.81 14.85 26.83
C ALA A 140 8.05 13.95 27.02
N ARG A 141 8.44 13.19 25.99
CA ARG A 141 9.68 12.39 26.02
C ARG A 141 10.92 13.26 26.10
N GLN A 142 10.97 14.34 25.31
CA GLN A 142 12.09 15.29 25.35
C GLN A 142 12.26 15.96 26.72
N TRP A 143 11.18 16.19 27.47
CA TRP A 143 11.22 16.76 28.82
C TRP A 143 11.57 15.74 29.93
N CYS A 144 11.52 14.44 29.65
CA CYS A 144 11.90 13.40 30.61
C CYS A 144 13.35 12.91 30.43
N ASP A 145 13.98 13.26 29.31
CA ASP A 145 15.37 12.93 28.98
C ASP A 145 16.36 14.07 29.34
N ASP A 146 15.88 15.20 29.87
CA ASP A 146 16.64 16.33 30.44
C ASP A 146 16.60 16.32 31.99
#